data_AF-A0A963LA79-F1
#
_entry.id   AF-A0A963LA79-F1
#
_cell.length_a   1.000
_cell.length_b   1.000
_cell.length_c   1.000
_cell.angle_alpha   90.00
_cell.angle_beta   90.00
_cell.angle_gamma   90.00
#
_symmetry.space_group_name_H-M   'P 1'
#
loop_
_entity.id
_entity.type
_entity.pdbx_description
1 polymer ?
#
loop_
_entity_poly.entity_id
_entity_poly.type
_entity_poly.pdbx_seq_one_letter_code
_entity_poly.pdbx_strand_id
1 'polypeptide(L)'
;DFKLHVHLAPPLVAKTNARGELVKQKFGPAMFTGFKLLARLKGLRGTALDPFGRSEERRSERALIGEYRACVEELIRGLDASNHALAVEIACLPEQIKGFGHVKARHLAAARERWNGLMAQWRHPAQISRAA
;
A
#
# COMPACT_ATOMS: atom_id res chain seq x y z
N ASP A 1 -3.78 39.52 13.41
CA ASP A 1 -2.81 38.86 12.51
C ASP A 1 -3.03 37.35 12.54
N PHE A 2 -3.25 36.71 11.40
CA PHE A 2 -3.65 35.28 11.33
C PHE A 2 -2.46 34.42 10.87
N LYS A 3 -2.13 33.38 11.65
CA LYS A 3 -1.01 32.46 11.34
C LYS A 3 -1.55 31.06 11.05
N LEU A 4 -1.27 30.58 9.85
CA LEU A 4 -1.64 29.23 9.43
C LEU A 4 -0.65 28.19 9.98
N HIS A 5 -1.19 27.12 10.55
CA HIS A 5 -0.42 25.98 11.05
C HIS A 5 -0.87 24.70 10.36
N VAL A 6 0.07 23.77 10.16
CA VAL A 6 -0.20 22.45 9.60
C VAL A 6 0.23 21.37 10.57
N HIS A 7 -0.55 20.29 10.65
CA HIS A 7 -0.24 19.13 11.48
C HIS A 7 0.28 18.01 10.59
N LEU A 8 1.55 17.68 10.74
CA LEU A 8 2.24 16.69 9.90
C LEU A 8 2.91 15.66 10.79
N ALA A 9 3.08 14.45 10.25
CA ALA A 9 3.94 13.44 10.84
C ALA A 9 4.95 13.01 9.77
N PRO A 10 6.01 13.81 9.51
CA PRO A 10 6.92 13.51 8.42
C PRO A 10 7.69 12.20 8.71
N PRO A 11 7.70 11.21 7.81
CA PRO A 11 8.14 9.84 8.12
C PRO A 11 9.56 9.71 8.67
N LEU A 12 10.45 10.66 8.34
CA LEU A 12 11.86 10.62 8.73
C LEU A 12 12.13 11.21 10.13
N VAL A 13 11.23 12.05 10.65
CA VAL A 13 11.49 12.85 11.86
C VAL A 13 10.37 12.80 12.89
N ALA A 14 9.18 12.31 12.51
CA ALA A 14 8.06 12.22 13.43
C ALA A 14 8.30 11.17 14.51
N LYS A 15 7.90 11.51 15.74
CA LYS A 15 7.93 10.58 16.87
C LYS A 15 6.85 9.51 16.70
N THR A 16 7.11 8.33 17.24
CA THR A 16 6.11 7.26 17.36
C THR A 16 5.49 7.25 18.76
N ASN A 17 4.22 6.82 18.85
CA ASN A 17 3.58 6.53 20.13
C ASN A 17 3.98 5.13 20.63
N ALA A 18 3.46 4.71 21.79
CA ALA A 18 3.73 3.38 22.37
C ALA A 18 3.29 2.20 21.48
N ARG A 19 2.44 2.44 20.48
CA ARG A 19 1.98 1.45 19.49
C ARG A 19 2.80 1.48 18.19
N GLY A 20 3.84 2.31 18.12
CA GLY A 20 4.68 2.47 16.93
C GLY A 20 4.10 3.40 15.86
N GLU A 21 2.99 4.08 16.13
CA GLU A 21 2.31 4.93 15.13
C GLU A 21 2.86 6.35 15.14
N LEU A 22 3.00 6.96 13.95
CA LEU A 22 3.50 8.33 13.80
C LEU A 22 2.56 9.36 14.43
N VAL A 23 3.11 10.22 15.28
CA VAL A 23 2.39 11.29 15.98
C VAL A 23 2.49 12.59 15.19
N LYS A 24 1.34 13.22 14.93
CA LYS A 24 1.27 14.52 14.25
C LYS A 24 1.85 15.61 15.15
N GLN A 25 2.67 16.45 14.56
CA GLN A 25 3.29 17.61 15.19
C GLN A 25 2.83 18.89 14.49
N LYS A 26 2.73 19.98 15.26
CA LYS A 26 2.33 21.29 14.75
C LYS A 26 3.53 21.99 14.13
N PHE A 27 3.40 22.35 12.85
CA PHE A 27 4.38 23.16 12.14
C PHE A 27 3.82 24.55 11.86
N GLY A 28 4.68 25.56 11.99
CA GLY A 28 4.35 26.96 11.73
C GLY A 28 4.40 27.36 10.25
N PRO A 29 4.15 28.64 9.92
CA PRO A 29 4.12 29.14 8.55
C PRO A 29 5.38 28.86 7.71
N ALA A 30 6.55 28.75 8.34
CA ALA A 30 7.81 28.41 7.65
C ALA A 30 7.74 27.07 6.88
N MET A 31 6.87 26.15 7.30
CA MET A 31 6.70 24.85 6.64
C MET A 31 6.20 24.97 5.19
N PHE A 32 5.44 26.02 4.87
CA PHE A 32 4.98 26.27 3.50
C PHE A 32 6.13 26.57 2.55
N THR A 33 7.20 27.22 3.03
CA THR A 33 8.44 27.39 2.25
C THR A 33 9.12 26.05 2.02
N GLY A 34 9.15 25.18 3.04
CA GLY A 34 9.63 23.80 2.90
C GLY A 34 8.85 23.01 1.84
N PHE A 35 7.52 23.14 1.81
CA PHE A 35 6.69 22.52 0.77
C PHE A 35 7.01 23.03 -0.63
N LYS A 36 7.27 24.34 -0.81
CA LYS A 36 7.70 24.89 -2.11
C LYS A 36 9.01 24.28 -2.57
N LEU A 37 9.98 24.09 -1.67
CA LEU A 37 11.24 23.41 -1.99
C LEU A 37 10.99 21.94 -2.39
N LEU A 38 10.24 21.20 -1.57
CA LEU A 38 9.90 19.80 -1.84
C LEU A 38 9.15 19.63 -3.17
N ALA A 39 8.32 20.59 -3.56
CA ALA A 39 7.62 20.57 -4.84
C ALA A 39 8.58 20.63 -6.04
N ARG A 40 9.70 21.35 -5.92
CA ARG A 40 10.75 21.40 -6.95
C ARG A 40 11.53 20.08 -7.03
N LEU A 41 11.62 19.36 -5.91
CA LEU A 41 12.28 18.05 -5.82
C LEU A 41 11.38 16.87 -6.23
N LYS A 42 10.18 17.12 -6.77
CA LYS A 42 9.25 16.05 -7.18
C LYS A 42 9.84 15.06 -8.19
N GLY A 43 10.82 15.49 -9.00
CA GLY A 43 11.52 14.64 -9.97
C GLY A 43 12.42 13.58 -9.33
N LEU A 44 12.78 13.73 -8.05
CA LEU A 44 13.55 12.70 -7.34
C LEU A 44 12.71 11.49 -6.96
N ARG A 45 11.37 11.60 -6.97
CA ARG A 45 10.47 10.51 -6.56
C ARG A 45 10.71 9.27 -7.44
N GLY A 46 10.85 8.12 -6.80
CA GLY A 46 11.14 6.86 -7.51
C GLY A 46 12.58 6.70 -8.00
N THR A 47 13.45 7.69 -7.80
CA THR A 47 14.90 7.58 -8.08
C THR A 47 15.67 7.11 -6.85
N ALA A 48 16.94 6.74 -7.02
CA ALA A 48 17.84 6.41 -5.92
C ALA A 48 18.03 7.56 -4.90
N LEU A 49 17.76 8.80 -5.33
CA LEU A 49 17.86 10.03 -4.54
C LEU A 49 16.55 10.41 -3.84
N ASP A 50 15.51 9.55 -3.85
CA ASP A 50 14.26 9.80 -3.13
C ASP A 50 14.45 9.62 -1.61
N PRO A 51 14.46 10.69 -0.80
CA PRO A 51 14.65 10.57 0.65
C PRO A 51 13.48 9.88 1.34
N PHE A 52 12.27 9.89 0.75
CA PHE A 52 11.08 9.25 1.31
C PHE A 52 10.88 7.84 0.76
N GLY A 53 11.53 7.51 -0.36
CA GLY A 53 11.36 6.25 -1.07
C GLY A 53 11.90 5.02 -0.34
N ARG A 54 12.78 5.19 0.66
CA ARG A 54 13.44 4.08 1.37
C ARG A 54 12.70 3.61 2.63
N SER A 55 11.63 4.29 3.05
CA SER A 55 10.77 3.82 4.13
C SER A 55 10.16 2.46 3.80
N GLU A 56 9.90 1.64 4.83
CA GLU A 56 9.27 0.33 4.65
C GLU A 56 7.91 0.44 3.98
N GLU A 57 7.07 1.39 4.40
CA GLU A 57 5.77 1.67 3.77
C GLU A 57 5.91 1.90 2.26
N ARG A 58 6.83 2.77 1.83
CA ARG A 58 7.03 3.04 0.41
C ARG A 58 7.62 1.87 -0.37
N ARG A 59 8.47 1.04 0.26
CA ARG A 59 9.01 -0.17 -0.36
C ARG A 59 7.89 -1.19 -0.58
N SER A 60 7.09 -1.46 0.44
CA SER A 60 5.95 -2.38 0.37
C SER A 60 4.90 -1.92 -0.64
N GLU A 61 4.57 -0.62 -0.69
CA GLU A 61 3.64 -0.07 -1.69
C GLU A 61 4.12 -0.31 -3.12
N ARG A 62 5.42 -0.11 -3.40
CA ARG A 62 5.97 -0.35 -4.74
C ARG A 62 6.03 -1.82 -5.09
N ALA A 63 6.41 -2.68 -4.14
CA ALA A 63 6.40 -4.12 -4.33
C ALA A 63 4.99 -4.63 -4.67
N LEU A 64 3.97 -4.14 -3.96
CA LEU A 64 2.57 -4.52 -4.16
C LEU A 64 2.08 -4.28 -5.60
N ILE A 65 2.54 -3.22 -6.27
CA ILE A 65 2.20 -2.97 -7.68
C ILE A 65 2.70 -4.11 -8.57
N GLY A 66 3.96 -4.51 -8.40
CA GLY A 66 4.56 -5.59 -9.17
C GLY A 66 3.92 -6.94 -8.88
N GLU A 67 3.68 -7.24 -7.60
CA GLU A 67 3.00 -8.45 -7.16
C GLU A 67 1.57 -8.55 -7.73
N TYR A 68 0.83 -7.44 -7.72
CA TYR A 68 -0.52 -7.40 -8.30
C TYR A 68 -0.51 -7.62 -9.80
N ARG A 69 0.39 -6.95 -10.52
CA ARG A 69 0.56 -7.16 -11.96
C ARG A 69 0.88 -8.63 -12.27
N ALA A 70 1.84 -9.23 -11.56
CA ALA A 70 2.22 -10.62 -11.76
C ALA A 70 1.05 -11.58 -11.48
N CYS A 71 0.26 -11.31 -10.45
CA CYS A 71 -0.95 -12.06 -10.15
C CYS A 71 -1.98 -11.95 -11.26
N VAL A 72 -2.31 -10.74 -11.74
CA VAL A 72 -3.25 -10.57 -12.86
C VAL A 72 -2.75 -11.27 -14.13
N GLU A 73 -1.44 -11.21 -14.42
CA GLU A 73 -0.85 -11.94 -15.54
C GLU A 73 -0.92 -13.47 -15.37
N GLU A 74 -0.87 -13.99 -14.15
CA GLU A 74 -1.09 -15.41 -13.84
C GLU A 74 -2.57 -15.79 -14.02
N LEU A 75 -3.50 -14.96 -13.55
CA LEU A 75 -4.94 -15.18 -13.71
C LEU A 75 -5.34 -15.26 -15.18
N ILE A 76 -4.90 -14.28 -15.99
CA ILE A 76 -5.24 -14.22 -17.42
C ILE A 76 -4.76 -15.48 -18.17
N ARG A 77 -3.62 -16.07 -17.77
CA ARG A 77 -3.09 -17.29 -18.41
C ARG A 77 -3.94 -18.54 -18.15
N GLY A 78 -4.60 -18.61 -17.01
CA GLY A 78 -5.44 -19.75 -16.61
C GLY A 78 -6.94 -19.48 -16.67
N LEU A 79 -7.36 -18.30 -17.15
CA LEU A 79 -8.75 -17.87 -17.11
C LEU A 79 -9.62 -18.68 -18.06
N ASP A 80 -10.72 -19.21 -17.53
CA ASP A 80 -11.79 -19.86 -18.29
C ASP A 80 -13.17 -19.53 -17.69
N ALA A 81 -14.23 -20.04 -18.33
CA ALA A 81 -15.59 -19.77 -17.90
C ALA A 81 -15.93 -20.35 -16.51
N SER A 82 -15.27 -21.43 -16.10
CA SER A 82 -15.50 -22.11 -14.82
C SER A 82 -14.83 -21.40 -13.63
N ASN A 83 -13.74 -20.67 -13.88
CA ASN A 83 -12.96 -20.00 -12.83
C ASN A 83 -13.05 -18.46 -12.85
N HIS A 84 -13.82 -17.89 -13.78
CA HIS A 84 -14.00 -16.44 -13.93
C HIS A 84 -14.37 -15.73 -12.62
N ALA A 85 -15.30 -16.27 -11.82
CA ALA A 85 -15.72 -15.66 -10.56
C ALA A 85 -14.55 -15.54 -9.55
N LEU A 86 -13.73 -16.59 -9.45
CA LEU A 86 -12.55 -16.61 -8.58
C LEU A 86 -11.48 -15.63 -9.07
N ALA A 87 -11.26 -15.53 -10.39
CA ALA A 87 -10.32 -14.57 -10.96
C ALA A 87 -10.73 -13.13 -10.65
N VAL A 88 -12.02 -12.79 -10.78
CA VAL A 88 -12.56 -11.47 -10.42
C VAL A 88 -12.38 -11.21 -8.93
N GLU A 89 -12.67 -12.18 -8.05
CA GLU A 89 -12.50 -12.00 -6.62
C GLU A 89 -11.04 -11.68 -6.25
N ILE A 90 -10.08 -12.41 -6.82
CA ILE A 90 -8.65 -12.17 -6.61
C ILE A 90 -8.26 -10.77 -7.12
N ALA A 91 -8.72 -10.40 -8.32
CA ALA A 91 -8.41 -9.10 -8.92
C ALA A 91 -8.98 -7.92 -8.14
N CYS A 92 -10.09 -8.09 -7.42
CA CYS A 92 -10.71 -7.05 -6.59
C CYS A 92 -10.05 -6.87 -5.21
N LEU A 93 -9.15 -7.75 -4.77
CA LEU A 93 -8.51 -7.66 -3.45
C LEU A 93 -7.83 -6.31 -3.14
N PRO A 94 -7.13 -5.65 -4.08
CA PRO A 94 -6.50 -4.36 -3.80
C PRO A 94 -7.49 -3.27 -3.36
N GLU A 95 -8.77 -3.37 -3.72
CA GLU A 95 -9.80 -2.43 -3.31
C GLU A 95 -10.01 -2.41 -1.79
N GLN A 96 -9.62 -3.47 -1.08
CA GLN A 96 -9.72 -3.58 0.37
C GLN A 96 -8.59 -2.83 1.09
N ILE A 97 -7.53 -2.44 0.38
CA ILE A 97 -6.34 -1.77 0.94
C ILE A 97 -6.58 -0.27 0.96
N LYS A 98 -7.34 0.20 1.95
CA LYS A 98 -7.74 1.61 2.10
C LYS A 98 -7.00 2.33 3.24
N GLY A 99 -7.05 3.66 3.21
CA GLY A 99 -6.49 4.52 4.25
C GLY A 99 -5.00 4.83 4.08
N PHE A 100 -4.37 5.31 5.15
CA PHE A 100 -2.98 5.76 5.18
C PHE A 100 -2.26 5.27 6.44
N GLY A 101 -0.93 5.13 6.38
CA GLY A 101 -0.11 4.75 7.53
C GLY A 101 -0.54 3.42 8.15
N HIS A 102 -0.70 3.38 9.47
CA HIS A 102 -1.05 2.16 10.21
C HIS A 102 -2.41 1.56 9.80
N VAL A 103 -3.38 2.39 9.39
CA VAL A 103 -4.68 1.91 8.89
C VAL A 103 -4.47 1.10 7.61
N LYS A 104 -3.69 1.64 6.68
CA LYS A 104 -3.34 0.95 5.43
C LYS A 104 -2.53 -0.32 5.70
N ALA A 105 -1.56 -0.26 6.60
CA ALA A 105 -0.75 -1.42 6.98
C ALA A 105 -1.61 -2.58 7.50
N ARG A 106 -2.61 -2.28 8.34
CA ARG A 106 -3.56 -3.29 8.84
C ARG A 106 -4.41 -3.88 7.72
N HIS A 107 -4.93 -3.05 6.82
CA HIS A 107 -5.71 -3.54 5.67
C HIS A 107 -4.85 -4.36 4.69
N LEU A 108 -3.60 -3.96 4.47
CA LEU A 108 -2.65 -4.72 3.66
C LEU A 108 -2.39 -6.11 4.25
N ALA A 109 -2.19 -6.21 5.56
CA ALA A 109 -1.98 -7.50 6.23
C ALA A 109 -3.19 -8.44 6.04
N ALA A 110 -4.40 -7.95 6.30
CA ALA A 110 -5.62 -8.74 6.10
C ALA A 110 -5.85 -9.12 4.62
N ALA A 111 -5.61 -8.19 3.69
CA ALA A 111 -5.70 -8.45 2.27
C ALA A 111 -4.69 -9.51 1.81
N ARG A 112 -3.48 -9.51 2.39
CA ARG A 112 -2.43 -10.49 2.08
C ARG A 112 -2.83 -11.91 2.48
N GLU A 113 -3.41 -12.07 3.66
CA GLU A 113 -3.91 -13.38 4.10
C GLU A 113 -4.96 -13.92 3.13
N ARG A 114 -5.94 -13.07 2.75
CA ARG A 114 -6.98 -13.45 1.79
C ARG A 114 -6.41 -13.75 0.40
N TRP A 115 -5.45 -12.96 -0.06
CA TRP A 115 -4.76 -13.18 -1.32
C TRP A 115 -4.10 -14.56 -1.37
N ASN A 116 -3.32 -14.89 -0.34
CA ASN A 116 -2.63 -16.17 -0.27
C ASN A 116 -3.62 -17.35 -0.32
N GLY A 117 -4.74 -17.24 0.41
CA GLY A 117 -5.80 -18.23 0.38
C GLY A 117 -6.43 -18.41 -1.01
N LEU A 118 -6.86 -17.33 -1.64
CA LEU A 118 -7.49 -17.40 -2.97
C LEU A 118 -6.53 -17.85 -4.07
N MET A 119 -5.26 -17.45 -4.02
CA MET A 119 -4.25 -17.93 -4.97
C MET A 119 -3.90 -19.41 -4.76
N ALA A 120 -3.98 -19.92 -3.52
CA ALA A 120 -3.84 -21.35 -3.28
C ALA A 120 -5.02 -22.13 -3.90
N GLN A 121 -6.24 -21.61 -3.77
CA GLN A 121 -7.43 -22.17 -4.42
C GLN A 121 -7.30 -22.14 -5.95
N TRP A 122 -6.84 -21.02 -6.51
CA TRP A 122 -6.60 -20.85 -7.95
C TRP A 122 -5.63 -21.90 -8.51
N ARG A 123 -4.52 -22.15 -7.80
CA ARG A 123 -3.48 -23.09 -8.22
C ARG A 123 -3.82 -24.56 -7.96
N HIS A 124 -4.74 -24.84 -7.03
CA HIS A 124 -5.11 -26.19 -6.61
C HIS A 124 -6.63 -26.43 -6.61
N PRO A 125 -7.31 -26.34 -7.77
CA PRO A 125 -8.78 -26.44 -7.86
C PRO A 125 -9.33 -27.80 -7.42
N ALA A 126 -8.56 -28.88 -7.56
CA ALA A 126 -9.00 -30.26 -7.28
C ALA A 126 -9.13 -30.62 -5.78
N GLN A 127 -8.61 -29.81 -4.86
CA GLN A 127 -8.72 -30.09 -3.42
C GLN A 127 -10.07 -29.63 -2.83
N ILE A 128 -10.79 -28.74 -3.52
CA ILE A 128 -12.03 -28.14 -3.01
C ILE A 128 -13.23 -29.08 -3.21
N SER A 129 -13.26 -29.89 -4.27
CA SER A 129 -14.38 -30.81 -4.55
C SER A 129 -14.46 -32.05 -3.65
N ARG A 130 -13.44 -32.29 -2.81
CA ARG A 130 -13.39 -33.46 -1.90
C ARG A 130 -13.84 -33.16 -0.47
N ALA A 131 -14.20 -31.92 -0.16
CA ALA A 131 -14.61 -31.49 1.18
C ALA A 131 -16.11 -31.11 1.27
N ALA A 132 -16.89 -31.38 0.22
CA ALA A 132 -18.34 -31.15 0.17
C ALA A 132 -19.11 -32.47 0.13
#